data_AF-A0A5N6E7U7-F1
#
_entry.id   AF-A0A5N6E7U7-F1
#
_cell.length_a   1.000
_cell.length_b   1.000
_cell.length_c   1.000
_cell.angle_alpha   90.00
_cell.angle_beta   90.00
_cell.angle_gamma   90.00
#
_symmetry.space_group_name_H-M   'P 1'
#
loop_
_entity.id
_entity.type
_entity.pdbx_description
1 polymer ?
#
loop_
_entity_poly.entity_id
_entity_poly.type
_entity_poly.pdbx_seq_one_letter_code
_entity_poly.pdbx_strand_id
1 'polypeptide(L)'
;MKMSTLRSEPEDECLGIVVDHRLRALFKPIYKQPRLNIDEKHSLYLATLAQTSTHRDITEPEINVTQQFFGPRFIGGITVILIQPSNFHPYWEGFDSVIQNCRTHSFLDEGFRAVTCGSIGLGNGVLSIIDSAPYTRPNDKVSAEYKKDMRRCASGIIREKKPDVVLCMWKDTDGVPLRMAKVRSVGVGKDFAHSKISFSGVPLDRVNSFHPSFAANHNPHISCFQQLFLLNIAEACYRYEHGSWREEEWMEDLKKRCRQEAKLASATEKRFVTFFFINEKKNCMSPDTYDYV
;
A
#
# COMPACT_ATOMS: atom_id res chain seq x y z
N MET A 1 -29.07 -46.10 -10.97
CA MET A 1 -28.31 -45.30 -11.95
C MET A 1 -27.88 -44.02 -11.25
N LYS A 2 -26.60 -43.94 -10.85
CA LYS A 2 -26.03 -42.78 -10.16
C LYS A 2 -25.82 -41.66 -11.19
N MET A 3 -26.44 -40.51 -11.00
CA MET A 3 -25.95 -39.26 -11.57
C MET A 3 -25.37 -38.42 -10.44
N SER A 4 -24.04 -38.50 -10.32
CA SER A 4 -23.21 -37.62 -9.53
C SER A 4 -23.15 -36.28 -10.28
N THR A 5 -23.93 -35.30 -9.85
CA THR A 5 -23.64 -33.90 -10.16
C THR A 5 -22.54 -33.44 -9.22
N LEU A 6 -21.29 -33.53 -9.71
CA LEU A 6 -20.17 -32.74 -9.19
C LEU A 6 -20.57 -31.26 -9.33
N ARG A 7 -21.07 -30.66 -8.26
CA ARG A 7 -21.05 -29.20 -8.14
C ARG A 7 -19.60 -28.85 -7.84
N SER A 8 -18.88 -28.38 -8.86
CA SER A 8 -17.70 -27.55 -8.61
C SER A 8 -18.19 -26.35 -7.81
N GLU A 9 -17.71 -26.20 -6.58
CA GLU A 9 -17.88 -24.95 -5.85
C GLU A 9 -17.39 -23.80 -6.74
N PRO A 10 -18.06 -22.64 -6.76
CA PRO A 10 -17.55 -21.50 -7.51
C PRO A 10 -16.14 -21.22 -6.99
N GLU A 11 -15.15 -21.31 -7.87
CA GLU A 11 -13.80 -20.89 -7.57
C GLU A 11 -13.90 -19.41 -7.16
N ASP A 12 -13.71 -19.12 -5.87
CA ASP A 12 -13.79 -17.76 -5.32
C ASP A 12 -12.73 -16.90 -6.03
N GLU A 13 -13.15 -16.09 -7.00
CA GLU A 13 -12.31 -15.13 -7.67
C GLU A 13 -12.10 -13.90 -6.76
N CYS A 14 -10.87 -13.46 -6.63
CA CYS A 14 -10.51 -12.26 -5.87
C CYS A 14 -9.34 -11.57 -6.56
N LEU A 15 -9.42 -10.24 -6.71
CA LEU A 15 -8.42 -9.42 -7.40
C LEU A 15 -8.14 -9.89 -8.85
N GLY A 16 -9.15 -10.48 -9.51
CA GLY A 16 -9.04 -11.02 -10.87
C GLY A 16 -8.26 -12.34 -10.96
N ILE A 17 -8.09 -13.05 -9.85
CA ILE A 17 -7.43 -14.38 -9.82
C ILE A 17 -8.28 -15.39 -9.07
N VAL A 18 -8.15 -16.67 -9.46
CA VAL A 18 -8.65 -17.78 -8.65
C VAL A 18 -7.81 -17.89 -7.39
N VAL A 19 -8.48 -17.89 -6.23
CA VAL A 19 -7.82 -18.07 -4.94
C VAL A 19 -7.56 -19.55 -4.69
N ASP A 20 -6.28 -19.93 -4.69
CA ASP A 20 -5.86 -21.29 -4.35
C ASP A 20 -6.31 -21.69 -2.93
N HIS A 21 -6.68 -22.95 -2.74
CA HIS A 21 -7.21 -23.49 -1.49
C HIS A 21 -6.31 -23.23 -0.26
N ARG A 22 -4.98 -23.24 -0.43
CA ARG A 22 -4.03 -22.94 0.66
C ARG A 22 -4.11 -21.49 1.11
N LEU A 23 -4.27 -20.56 0.18
CA LEU A 23 -4.47 -19.14 0.48
C LEU A 23 -5.86 -18.93 1.09
N ARG A 24 -6.89 -19.59 0.55
CA ARG A 24 -8.26 -19.54 1.08
C ARG A 24 -8.35 -20.02 2.52
N ALA A 25 -7.57 -21.03 2.91
CA ALA A 25 -7.50 -21.53 4.29
C ALA A 25 -7.00 -20.48 5.30
N LEU A 26 -6.33 -19.43 4.83
CA LEU A 26 -5.91 -18.30 5.66
C LEU A 26 -7.01 -17.24 5.78
N PHE A 27 -8.11 -17.30 5.03
CA PHE A 27 -9.12 -16.25 5.06
C PHE A 27 -10.02 -16.45 6.26
N LYS A 28 -10.02 -15.47 7.19
CA LYS A 28 -10.74 -15.57 8.46
C LYS A 28 -11.22 -14.20 8.93
N PRO A 29 -12.44 -14.11 9.51
CA PRO A 29 -12.88 -12.90 10.16
C PRO A 29 -11.94 -12.50 11.30
N ILE A 30 -11.70 -11.21 11.40
CA ILE A 30 -10.97 -10.54 12.49
C ILE A 30 -11.97 -9.99 13.48
N TYR A 31 -11.80 -10.34 14.75
CA TYR A 31 -12.70 -9.97 15.84
C TYR A 31 -12.09 -8.93 16.77
N LYS A 32 -10.75 -8.91 16.88
CA LYS A 32 -10.04 -7.92 17.68
C LYS A 32 -10.38 -6.51 17.20
N GLN A 33 -10.79 -5.66 18.13
CA GLN A 33 -11.15 -4.27 17.87
C GLN A 33 -9.99 -3.33 18.23
N PRO A 34 -9.82 -2.22 17.48
CA PRO A 34 -8.92 -1.16 17.88
C PRO A 34 -9.45 -0.44 19.12
N ARG A 35 -8.58 0.32 19.78
CA ARG A 35 -8.94 1.10 20.97
C ARG A 35 -9.39 2.49 20.56
N LEU A 36 -10.38 3.04 21.24
CA LEU A 36 -10.78 4.43 21.05
C LEU A 36 -9.63 5.39 21.44
N ASN A 37 -9.46 6.44 20.64
CA ASN A 37 -8.54 7.51 20.90
C ASN A 37 -9.31 8.74 21.40
N ILE A 38 -9.09 9.11 22.66
CA ILE A 38 -9.81 10.23 23.29
C ILE A 38 -9.15 11.58 22.94
N ASP A 39 -7.86 11.57 22.58
CA ASP A 39 -7.07 12.80 22.47
C ASP A 39 -7.06 13.41 21.05
N GLU A 40 -7.34 12.62 20.00
CA GLU A 40 -7.31 12.98 18.56
C GLU A 40 -6.10 13.83 18.09
N LYS A 41 -5.01 13.86 18.87
CA LYS A 41 -3.81 14.68 18.66
C LYS A 41 -3.20 14.51 17.27
N HIS A 42 -3.40 13.37 16.63
CA HIS A 42 -2.84 13.13 15.32
C HIS A 42 -3.60 13.76 14.15
N SER A 43 -4.84 14.21 14.34
CA SER A 43 -5.53 15.09 13.39
C SER A 43 -4.80 16.43 13.22
N LEU A 44 -4.16 16.90 14.29
CA LEU A 44 -3.39 18.16 14.28
C LEU A 44 -2.15 18.07 13.39
N TYR A 45 -1.45 16.92 13.35
CA TYR A 45 -0.26 16.78 12.50
C TYR A 45 -0.57 17.03 11.03
N LEU A 46 -1.69 16.50 10.54
CA LEU A 46 -2.10 16.65 9.15
C LEU A 46 -2.65 18.05 8.88
N ALA A 47 -3.47 18.60 9.78
CA ALA A 47 -3.94 19.97 9.64
C ALA A 47 -2.77 20.97 9.60
N THR A 48 -1.79 20.84 10.50
CA THR A 48 -0.60 21.70 10.51
C THR A 48 0.24 21.50 9.25
N LEU A 49 0.43 20.26 8.78
CA LEU A 49 1.17 20.01 7.55
C LEU A 49 0.47 20.64 6.33
N ALA A 50 -0.85 20.56 6.26
CA ALA A 50 -1.63 21.17 5.19
C ALA A 50 -1.51 22.71 5.20
N GLN A 51 -1.61 23.33 6.38
CA GLN A 51 -1.49 24.79 6.56
C GLN A 51 -0.08 25.33 6.27
N THR A 52 0.95 24.52 6.52
CA THR A 52 2.35 24.90 6.29
C THR A 52 2.86 24.48 4.91
N SER A 53 2.00 23.90 4.08
CA SER A 53 2.32 23.50 2.72
C SER A 53 2.60 24.73 1.86
N THR A 54 3.73 24.72 1.15
CA THR A 54 4.15 25.82 0.28
C THR A 54 4.15 25.45 -1.20
N HIS A 55 4.00 24.16 -1.54
CA HIS A 55 4.06 23.69 -2.91
C HIS A 55 2.72 23.73 -3.63
N ARG A 56 1.60 23.74 -2.89
CA ARG A 56 0.24 23.96 -3.40
C ARG A 56 -0.75 24.18 -2.26
N ASP A 57 -1.92 24.70 -2.59
CA ASP A 57 -3.04 24.77 -1.66
C ASP A 57 -3.64 23.37 -1.41
N ILE A 58 -3.80 23.03 -0.13
CA ILE A 58 -4.45 21.79 0.31
C ILE A 58 -5.89 22.10 0.70
N THR A 59 -6.83 21.55 -0.07
CA THR A 59 -8.26 21.83 0.13
C THR A 59 -8.81 21.14 1.37
N GLU A 60 -9.85 21.72 1.99
CA GLU A 60 -10.52 21.11 3.14
C GLU A 60 -11.07 19.69 2.85
N PRO A 61 -11.70 19.40 1.69
CA PRO A 61 -12.11 18.03 1.35
C PRO A 61 -10.93 17.05 1.32
N GLU A 62 -9.77 17.48 0.81
CA GLU A 62 -8.56 16.66 0.81
C GLU A 62 -8.06 16.37 2.23
N ILE A 63 -8.09 17.36 3.12
CA ILE A 63 -7.76 17.18 4.54
C ILE A 63 -8.73 16.17 5.17
N ASN A 64 -10.03 16.34 4.97
CA ASN A 64 -11.08 15.50 5.56
C ASN A 64 -11.03 14.04 5.08
N VAL A 65 -10.79 13.80 3.79
CA VAL A 65 -10.64 12.44 3.25
C VAL A 65 -9.34 11.80 3.75
N THR A 66 -8.23 12.55 3.75
CA THR A 66 -6.97 12.09 4.34
C THR A 66 -7.17 11.75 5.82
N GLN A 67 -8.02 12.52 6.51
CA GLN A 67 -8.39 12.25 7.89
C GLN A 67 -9.11 10.92 8.09
N GLN A 68 -10.10 10.65 7.24
CA GLN A 68 -10.82 9.38 7.28
C GLN A 68 -9.91 8.18 7.02
N PHE A 69 -8.95 8.29 6.10
CA PHE A 69 -7.98 7.23 5.83
C PHE A 69 -7.14 6.84 7.05
N PHE A 70 -6.68 7.80 7.87
CA PHE A 70 -5.90 7.45 9.05
C PHE A 70 -6.76 7.04 10.26
N GLY A 71 -8.06 7.34 10.26
CA GLY A 71 -8.99 6.99 11.35
C GLY A 71 -8.64 7.63 12.71
N PRO A 72 -8.93 8.91 12.95
CA PRO A 72 -8.51 9.64 14.16
C PRO A 72 -8.94 9.05 15.47
N ARG A 73 -10.14 8.48 15.42
CA ARG A 73 -10.91 8.01 16.56
C ARG A 73 -10.35 6.73 17.16
N PHE A 74 -9.33 6.13 16.54
CA PHE A 74 -8.81 4.82 16.94
C PHE A 74 -7.28 4.78 17.03
N ILE A 75 -6.76 3.98 17.95
CA ILE A 75 -5.35 3.57 18.06
C ILE A 75 -5.25 2.03 18.06
N GLY A 76 -4.06 1.51 17.77
CA GLY A 76 -3.86 0.08 17.50
C GLY A 76 -4.28 -0.28 16.08
N GLY A 77 -4.62 -1.55 15.87
CA GLY A 77 -5.07 -2.04 14.58
C GLY A 77 -3.91 -2.26 13.60
N ILE A 78 -4.28 -2.29 12.32
CA ILE A 78 -3.35 -2.47 11.20
C ILE A 78 -3.18 -1.13 10.51
N THR A 79 -1.93 -0.68 10.38
CA THR A 79 -1.59 0.52 9.61
C THR A 79 -0.88 0.13 8.32
N VAL A 80 -1.46 0.50 7.17
CA VAL A 80 -0.83 0.39 5.86
C VAL A 80 -0.08 1.68 5.58
N ILE A 81 1.19 1.58 5.20
CA ILE A 81 1.96 2.75 4.77
C ILE A 81 2.15 2.72 3.26
N LEU A 82 1.61 3.72 2.58
CA LEU A 82 1.73 3.95 1.14
C LEU A 82 2.74 5.08 0.85
N ILE A 83 3.03 5.30 -0.44
CA ILE A 83 4.03 6.30 -0.84
C ILE A 83 3.44 7.69 -0.68
N GLN A 84 2.43 8.00 -1.50
CA GLN A 84 1.80 9.31 -1.59
C GLN A 84 0.44 9.22 -2.33
N PRO A 85 -0.45 10.21 -2.18
CA PRO A 85 -1.72 10.24 -2.89
C PRO A 85 -1.59 10.28 -4.42
N SER A 86 -2.60 9.78 -5.15
CA SER A 86 -2.68 9.93 -6.60
C SER A 86 -2.88 11.39 -7.04
N ASN A 87 -2.57 11.70 -8.30
CA ASN A 87 -2.71 13.04 -8.87
C ASN A 87 -4.16 13.58 -8.86
N PHE A 88 -5.15 12.68 -8.96
CA PHE A 88 -6.53 13.06 -9.30
C PHE A 88 -7.59 12.38 -8.43
N HIS A 89 -7.37 12.34 -7.11
CA HIS A 89 -8.43 11.88 -6.20
C HIS A 89 -9.62 12.85 -6.18
N PRO A 90 -10.88 12.36 -6.33
CA PRO A 90 -12.08 13.19 -6.29
C PRO A 90 -12.47 13.54 -4.85
N TYR A 91 -11.62 14.29 -4.14
CA TYR A 91 -11.81 14.58 -2.71
C TYR A 91 -13.15 15.27 -2.39
N TRP A 92 -13.67 16.08 -3.32
CA TRP A 92 -14.96 16.78 -3.17
C TRP A 92 -16.18 15.83 -3.15
N GLU A 93 -16.03 14.60 -3.64
CA GLU A 93 -17.08 13.58 -3.63
C GLU A 93 -17.02 12.69 -2.38
N GLY A 94 -16.03 12.94 -1.50
CA GLY A 94 -15.88 12.24 -0.24
C GLY A 94 -15.08 10.94 -0.32
N PHE A 95 -15.01 10.25 0.82
CA PHE A 95 -14.11 9.13 1.07
C PHE A 95 -14.39 7.92 0.16
N ASP A 96 -15.66 7.53 0.03
CA ASP A 96 -16.04 6.36 -0.77
C ASP A 96 -15.72 6.56 -2.26
N SER A 97 -15.92 7.78 -2.79
CA SER A 97 -15.57 8.09 -4.18
C SER A 97 -14.06 8.00 -4.40
N VAL A 98 -13.23 8.43 -3.44
CA VAL A 98 -11.77 8.29 -3.55
C VAL A 98 -11.32 6.83 -3.54
N ILE A 99 -12.01 5.94 -2.82
CA ILE A 99 -11.71 4.50 -2.85
C ILE A 99 -12.11 3.91 -4.21
N GLN A 100 -13.33 4.17 -4.66
CA GLN A 100 -13.89 3.59 -5.89
C GLN A 100 -13.17 4.07 -7.15
N ASN A 101 -12.75 5.34 -7.18
CA ASN A 101 -12.05 5.94 -8.32
C ASN A 101 -10.52 5.77 -8.26
N CYS A 102 -9.98 5.09 -7.24
CA CYS A 102 -8.56 4.79 -7.15
C CYS A 102 -8.32 3.28 -7.16
N ARG A 103 -7.85 2.75 -8.30
CA ARG A 103 -7.58 1.32 -8.47
C ARG A 103 -6.65 0.75 -7.39
N THR A 104 -5.70 1.54 -6.89
CA THR A 104 -4.83 1.14 -5.76
C THR A 104 -5.61 0.96 -4.46
N HIS A 105 -6.53 1.87 -4.13
CA HIS A 105 -7.35 1.78 -2.91
C HIS A 105 -8.42 0.70 -3.04
N SER A 106 -9.11 0.61 -4.18
CA SER A 106 -10.08 -0.47 -4.43
C SER A 106 -9.43 -1.85 -4.32
N PHE A 107 -8.22 -2.03 -4.89
CA PHE A 107 -7.48 -3.29 -4.80
C PHE A 107 -7.07 -3.62 -3.36
N LEU A 108 -6.70 -2.61 -2.57
CA LEU A 108 -6.41 -2.76 -1.14
C LEU A 108 -7.67 -3.14 -0.36
N ASP A 109 -8.81 -2.47 -0.60
CA ASP A 109 -10.09 -2.75 0.06
C ASP A 109 -10.59 -4.15 -0.24
N GLU A 110 -10.60 -4.54 -1.50
CA GLU A 110 -11.00 -5.88 -1.93
C GLU A 110 -10.11 -6.95 -1.31
N GLY A 111 -8.78 -6.74 -1.27
CA GLY A 111 -7.85 -7.67 -0.64
C GLY A 111 -8.10 -7.84 0.87
N PHE A 112 -8.30 -6.75 1.60
CA PHE A 112 -8.64 -6.82 3.04
C PHE A 112 -9.99 -7.49 3.26
N ARG A 113 -11.03 -7.11 2.51
CA ARG A 113 -12.36 -7.71 2.63
C ARG A 113 -12.33 -9.21 2.33
N ALA A 114 -11.60 -9.64 1.31
CA ALA A 114 -11.49 -11.06 0.97
C ALA A 114 -10.79 -11.86 2.08
N VAL A 115 -9.60 -11.42 2.50
CA VAL A 115 -8.82 -12.10 3.54
C VAL A 115 -9.55 -12.15 4.87
N THR A 116 -10.30 -11.09 5.19
CA THR A 116 -11.00 -10.98 6.48
C THR A 116 -12.45 -11.40 6.43
N CYS A 117 -12.89 -12.05 5.35
CA CYS A 117 -14.30 -12.44 5.14
C CYS A 117 -15.28 -11.28 5.39
N GLY A 118 -14.90 -10.08 4.99
CA GLY A 118 -15.67 -8.84 5.08
C GLY A 118 -15.60 -8.12 6.42
N SER A 119 -14.91 -8.66 7.44
CA SER A 119 -14.85 -8.03 8.76
C SER A 119 -13.94 -6.78 8.79
N ILE A 120 -12.97 -6.69 7.87
CA ILE A 120 -12.14 -5.52 7.65
C ILE A 120 -12.33 -4.96 6.24
N GLY A 121 -12.53 -3.65 6.18
CA GLY A 121 -12.48 -2.83 4.98
C GLY A 121 -11.99 -1.43 5.32
N LEU A 122 -11.70 -0.63 4.30
CA LEU A 122 -11.33 0.76 4.47
C LEU A 122 -12.47 1.54 5.15
N GLY A 123 -12.12 2.39 6.12
CA GLY A 123 -13.08 3.21 6.87
C GLY A 123 -13.69 2.54 8.12
N ASN A 124 -13.43 1.25 8.38
CA ASN A 124 -14.02 0.56 9.53
C ASN A 124 -13.32 0.82 10.89
N GLY A 125 -12.23 1.59 10.90
CA GLY A 125 -11.45 1.94 12.10
C GLY A 125 -10.34 0.96 12.48
N VAL A 126 -10.43 -0.32 12.11
CA VAL A 126 -9.37 -1.33 12.35
C VAL A 126 -8.17 -1.08 11.44
N LEU A 127 -8.45 -0.70 10.19
CA LEU A 127 -7.45 -0.38 9.19
C LEU A 127 -7.23 1.13 9.12
N SER A 128 -5.96 1.54 9.10
CA SER A 128 -5.55 2.92 8.85
C SER A 128 -4.58 2.97 7.68
N ILE A 129 -4.73 3.96 6.79
CA ILE A 129 -3.83 4.19 5.66
C ILE A 129 -3.09 5.50 5.91
N ILE A 130 -1.76 5.45 5.81
CA ILE A 130 -0.88 6.60 5.97
C ILE A 130 0.03 6.68 4.75
N ASP A 131 0.03 7.81 4.08
CA ASP A 131 1.05 8.10 3.07
C ASP A 131 2.35 8.54 3.74
N SER A 132 3.48 8.09 3.19
CA SER A 132 4.81 8.52 3.63
C SER A 132 5.09 10.00 3.26
N ALA A 133 4.42 10.49 2.23
CA ALA A 133 4.41 11.88 1.77
C ALA A 133 2.97 12.37 1.57
N PRO A 134 2.21 12.60 2.66
CA PRO A 134 0.83 13.07 2.57
C PRO A 134 0.77 14.45 1.90
N TYR A 135 -0.33 14.73 1.22
CA TYR A 135 -0.57 15.98 0.47
C TYR A 135 0.41 16.27 -0.68
N THR A 136 1.27 15.32 -1.06
CA THR A 136 2.15 15.47 -2.20
C THR A 136 1.75 14.52 -3.31
N ARG A 137 1.44 15.06 -4.48
CA ARG A 137 1.08 14.29 -5.67
C ARG A 137 2.33 13.96 -6.48
N PRO A 138 2.33 12.89 -7.30
CA PRO A 138 3.51 12.48 -8.07
C PRO A 138 4.16 13.61 -8.88
N ASN A 139 3.35 14.54 -9.40
CA ASN A 139 3.83 15.65 -10.22
C ASN A 139 4.22 16.91 -9.44
N ASP A 140 4.00 16.93 -8.11
CA ASP A 140 4.32 18.08 -7.28
C ASP A 140 5.84 18.24 -7.12
N LYS A 141 6.34 19.45 -7.39
CA LYS A 141 7.74 19.78 -7.15
C LYS A 141 7.93 20.23 -5.70
N VAL A 142 8.35 19.29 -4.86
CA VAL A 142 8.59 19.53 -3.42
C VAL A 142 10.08 19.60 -3.09
N SER A 143 10.45 20.53 -2.22
CA SER A 143 11.83 20.68 -1.72
C SER A 143 12.24 19.48 -0.85
N ALA A 144 13.54 19.25 -0.72
CA ALA A 144 14.06 18.18 0.13
C ALA A 144 13.69 18.36 1.62
N GLU A 145 13.67 19.60 2.11
CA GLU A 145 13.28 19.88 3.51
C GLU A 145 11.78 19.60 3.72
N TYR A 146 10.92 20.01 2.78
CA TYR A 146 9.50 19.69 2.86
C TYR A 146 9.23 18.18 2.82
N LYS A 147 9.95 17.42 1.97
CA LYS A 147 9.92 15.95 1.98
C LYS A 147 10.26 15.36 3.35
N LYS A 148 11.24 15.95 4.05
CA LYS A 148 11.64 15.52 5.39
C LYS A 148 10.59 15.85 6.44
N ASP A 149 9.94 17.02 6.36
CA ASP A 149 8.85 17.41 7.25
C ASP A 149 7.62 16.53 7.08
N MET A 150 7.24 16.21 5.84
CA MET A 150 6.16 15.26 5.55
C MET A 150 6.43 13.88 6.17
N ARG A 151 7.64 13.34 5.99
CA ARG A 151 8.02 12.04 6.57
C ARG A 151 8.12 12.10 8.09
N ARG A 152 8.47 13.25 8.66
CA ARG A 152 8.41 13.49 10.12
C ARG A 152 6.96 13.48 10.60
N CYS A 153 6.06 14.14 9.87
CA CYS A 153 4.62 14.12 10.12
C CYS A 153 4.07 12.68 10.09
N ALA A 154 4.34 11.91 9.02
CA ALA A 154 3.95 10.50 8.92
C ALA A 154 4.49 9.67 10.11
N SER A 155 5.75 9.88 10.50
CA SER A 155 6.33 9.20 11.67
C SER A 155 5.66 9.58 12.99
N GLY A 156 5.22 10.84 13.13
CA GLY A 156 4.44 11.32 14.27
C GLY A 156 3.09 10.65 14.34
N ILE A 157 2.37 10.58 13.22
CA ILE A 157 1.07 9.91 13.12
C ILE A 157 1.21 8.43 13.49
N ILE A 158 2.18 7.70 12.94
CA ILE A 158 2.41 6.28 13.28
C ILE A 158 2.66 6.11 14.79
N ARG A 159 3.46 6.99 15.39
CA ARG A 159 3.74 6.95 16.83
C ARG A 159 2.47 7.15 17.66
N GLU A 160 1.62 8.12 17.30
CA GLU A 160 0.38 8.38 18.05
C GLU A 160 -0.67 7.28 17.81
N LYS A 161 -0.77 6.77 16.58
CA LYS A 161 -1.67 5.66 16.23
C LYS A 161 -1.33 4.36 16.95
N LYS A 162 -0.07 4.19 17.39
CA LYS A 162 0.41 3.00 18.11
C LYS A 162 -0.10 1.68 17.51
N PRO A 163 0.09 1.45 16.19
CA PRO A 163 -0.46 0.29 15.54
C PRO A 163 0.12 -0.99 16.14
N ASP A 164 -0.70 -2.04 16.20
CA ASP A 164 -0.22 -3.38 16.54
C ASP A 164 0.65 -3.93 15.40
N VAL A 165 0.20 -3.71 14.15
CA VAL A 165 0.88 -4.18 12.94
C VAL A 165 1.00 -3.05 11.90
N VAL A 166 2.16 -2.95 11.27
CA VAL A 166 2.40 -2.08 10.11
C VAL A 166 2.62 -2.92 8.86
N LEU A 167 1.81 -2.70 7.84
CA LEU A 167 1.98 -3.30 6.52
C LEU A 167 2.78 -2.34 5.63
N CYS A 168 4.05 -2.68 5.40
CA CYS A 168 5.04 -1.81 4.77
C CYS A 168 4.92 -1.86 3.24
N MET A 169 4.09 -0.98 2.65
CA MET A 169 3.78 -0.95 1.21
C MET A 169 4.40 0.24 0.47
N TRP A 170 5.32 0.96 1.09
CA TRP A 170 5.99 2.10 0.48
C TRP A 170 7.48 1.87 0.33
N LYS A 171 8.07 2.50 -0.69
CA LYS A 171 9.51 2.44 -0.93
C LYS A 171 9.98 3.75 -1.52
N ASP A 172 11.04 4.28 -0.94
CA ASP A 172 11.76 5.44 -1.44
C ASP A 172 13.25 5.28 -1.11
N THR A 173 14.13 5.70 -2.01
CA THR A 173 15.59 5.63 -1.85
C THR A 173 16.19 6.91 -1.28
N ASP A 174 15.49 8.04 -1.36
CA ASP A 174 16.14 9.34 -1.25
C ASP A 174 15.78 10.06 0.04
N GLY A 175 16.79 10.32 0.89
CA GLY A 175 16.66 11.18 2.07
C GLY A 175 15.65 10.68 3.12
N VAL A 176 15.37 9.37 3.17
CA VAL A 176 14.39 8.79 4.09
C VAL A 176 14.92 8.88 5.53
N PRO A 177 14.20 9.55 6.45
CA PRO A 177 14.60 9.58 7.86
C PRO A 177 14.73 8.17 8.43
N LEU A 178 15.75 7.93 9.27
CA LEU A 178 16.06 6.62 9.86
C LEU A 178 14.83 5.95 10.52
N ARG A 179 13.94 6.74 11.13
CA ARG A 179 12.70 6.23 11.73
C ARG A 179 11.79 5.60 10.69
N MET A 180 11.48 6.34 9.61
CA MET A 180 10.64 5.84 8.52
C MET A 180 11.28 4.66 7.79
N ALA A 181 12.61 4.63 7.67
CA ALA A 181 13.31 3.50 7.05
C ALA A 181 13.00 2.14 7.69
N LYS A 182 12.63 2.11 8.99
CA LYS A 182 12.23 0.88 9.69
C LYS A 182 10.92 0.27 9.19
N VAL A 183 10.04 1.06 8.59
CA VAL A 183 8.73 0.62 8.09
C VAL A 183 8.64 0.74 6.57
N ARG A 184 9.78 0.81 5.90
CA ARG A 184 9.90 0.81 4.44
C ARG A 184 9.86 -0.62 3.91
N SER A 185 9.19 -0.83 2.78
CA SER A 185 9.26 -2.08 2.03
C SER A 185 10.70 -2.44 1.68
N VAL A 186 11.06 -3.71 1.87
CA VAL A 186 12.33 -4.30 1.41
C VAL A 186 12.22 -4.90 0.00
N GLY A 187 11.02 -4.84 -0.60
CA GLY A 187 10.73 -5.26 -1.97
C GLY A 187 9.83 -6.50 -2.04
N VAL A 188 9.37 -6.80 -3.26
CA VAL A 188 8.45 -7.91 -3.55
C VAL A 188 9.01 -9.23 -3.03
N GLY A 189 8.19 -9.96 -2.28
CA GLY A 189 8.46 -11.31 -1.80
C GLY A 189 9.64 -11.43 -0.85
N LYS A 190 10.11 -10.35 -0.22
CA LYS A 190 11.16 -10.44 0.81
C LYS A 190 10.56 -10.34 2.20
N ASP A 191 11.31 -10.78 3.21
CA ASP A 191 10.95 -10.62 4.60
C ASP A 191 11.93 -9.71 5.33
N PHE A 192 11.47 -9.13 6.43
CA PHE A 192 12.36 -8.47 7.39
C PHE A 192 13.10 -9.53 8.20
N ALA A 193 14.40 -9.30 8.47
CA ALA A 193 15.15 -10.13 9.40
C ALA A 193 14.53 -10.16 10.81
N HIS A 194 13.92 -9.04 11.22
CA HIS A 194 13.17 -8.92 12.47
C HIS A 194 11.84 -8.23 12.20
N SER A 195 10.73 -8.93 12.44
CA SER A 195 9.39 -8.39 12.28
C SER A 195 8.95 -7.52 13.46
N LYS A 196 9.41 -7.81 14.68
CA LYS A 196 9.11 -6.98 15.86
C LYS A 196 10.12 -5.85 15.98
N ILE A 197 9.65 -4.62 16.13
CA ILE A 197 10.52 -3.44 16.29
C ILE A 197 9.98 -2.48 17.35
N SER A 198 10.87 -1.62 17.86
CA SER A 198 10.47 -0.38 18.53
C SER A 198 10.51 0.80 17.54
N PHE A 199 9.35 1.40 17.30
CA PHE A 199 9.16 2.59 16.48
C PHE A 199 8.89 3.79 17.39
N SER A 200 9.90 4.65 17.56
CA SER A 200 9.81 5.83 18.44
C SER A 200 9.37 5.50 19.87
N GLY A 201 9.83 4.37 20.42
CA GLY A 201 9.46 3.89 21.75
C GLY A 201 8.20 3.03 21.80
N VAL A 202 7.46 2.92 20.69
CA VAL A 202 6.25 2.09 20.59
C VAL A 202 6.61 0.72 20.00
N PRO A 203 6.32 -0.39 20.70
CA PRO A 203 6.48 -1.72 20.13
C PRO A 203 5.41 -1.96 19.06
N LEU A 204 5.82 -2.51 17.91
CA LEU A 204 4.92 -2.93 16.84
C LEU A 204 5.52 -4.08 16.03
N ASP A 205 4.66 -4.82 15.35
CA ASP A 205 5.05 -5.79 14.31
C ASP A 205 5.03 -5.12 12.94
N ARG A 206 5.96 -5.48 12.06
CA ARG A 206 5.97 -5.06 10.65
C ARG A 206 5.93 -6.26 9.72
N VAL A 207 5.07 -6.15 8.71
CA VAL A 207 4.94 -7.10 7.61
C VAL A 207 5.44 -6.43 6.35
N ASN A 208 6.34 -7.10 5.63
CA ASN A 208 6.82 -6.55 4.37
C ASN A 208 5.77 -6.79 3.28
N SER A 209 5.55 -5.78 2.45
CA SER A 209 4.80 -5.96 1.22
C SER A 209 5.35 -5.03 0.14
N PHE A 210 4.61 -4.81 -0.93
CA PHE A 210 4.94 -3.90 -2.01
C PHE A 210 3.74 -3.00 -2.30
N HIS A 211 3.99 -1.87 -2.97
CA HIS A 211 2.93 -0.91 -3.24
C HIS A 211 1.81 -1.56 -4.08
N PRO A 212 0.52 -1.46 -3.70
CA PRO A 212 -0.56 -2.18 -4.39
C PRO A 212 -0.63 -1.87 -5.89
N SER A 213 -0.29 -0.64 -6.30
CA SER A 213 -0.17 -0.24 -7.71
C SER A 213 0.73 -1.17 -8.54
N PHE A 214 1.76 -1.77 -7.95
CA PHE A 214 2.66 -2.68 -8.66
C PHE A 214 1.93 -3.90 -9.23
N ALA A 215 1.02 -4.51 -8.47
CA ALA A 215 0.17 -5.60 -8.94
C ALA A 215 -1.04 -5.06 -9.71
N ALA A 216 -1.72 -4.07 -9.15
CA ALA A 216 -2.98 -3.59 -9.69
C ALA A 216 -2.83 -2.86 -11.03
N ASN A 217 -1.86 -1.96 -11.16
CA ASN A 217 -1.73 -1.09 -12.34
C ASN A 217 -0.61 -1.53 -13.29
N HIS A 218 0.55 -1.92 -12.77
CA HIS A 218 1.72 -2.20 -13.61
C HIS A 218 1.81 -3.65 -14.09
N ASN A 219 1.38 -4.61 -13.27
CA ASN A 219 1.49 -6.03 -13.57
C ASN A 219 0.19 -6.82 -13.32
N PRO A 220 -0.97 -6.35 -13.82
CA PRO A 220 -2.26 -6.96 -13.50
C PRO A 220 -2.40 -8.40 -14.02
N HIS A 221 -1.62 -8.78 -15.02
CA HIS A 221 -1.67 -10.12 -15.63
C HIS A 221 -0.78 -11.16 -14.93
N ILE A 222 0.04 -10.74 -13.96
CA ILE A 222 0.98 -11.65 -13.27
C ILE A 222 0.36 -12.08 -11.93
N SER A 223 -0.47 -13.13 -11.98
CA SER A 223 -1.28 -13.63 -10.86
C SER A 223 -0.51 -13.88 -9.55
N CYS A 224 0.79 -14.18 -9.64
CA CYS A 224 1.62 -14.38 -8.45
C CYS A 224 1.68 -13.14 -7.56
N PHE A 225 1.60 -11.92 -8.13
CA PHE A 225 1.61 -10.70 -7.33
C PHE A 225 0.31 -10.51 -6.56
N GLN A 226 -0.85 -10.81 -7.15
CA GLN A 226 -2.13 -10.82 -6.43
C GLN A 226 -2.12 -11.85 -5.30
N GLN A 227 -1.63 -13.07 -5.56
CA GLN A 227 -1.51 -14.11 -4.52
C GLN A 227 -0.60 -13.65 -3.36
N LEU A 228 0.56 -13.09 -3.67
CA LEU A 228 1.49 -12.60 -2.65
C LEU A 228 0.91 -11.39 -1.90
N PHE A 229 0.15 -10.53 -2.57
CA PHE A 229 -0.54 -9.42 -1.93
C PHE A 229 -1.53 -9.90 -0.87
N LEU A 230 -2.39 -10.86 -1.23
CA LEU A 230 -3.33 -11.51 -0.31
C LEU A 230 -2.62 -12.23 0.84
N LEU A 231 -1.51 -12.92 0.58
CA LEU A 231 -0.69 -13.56 1.61
C LEU A 231 -0.16 -12.55 2.63
N ASN A 232 0.36 -11.40 2.17
CA ASN A 232 0.89 -10.37 3.07
C ASN A 232 -0.22 -9.72 3.91
N ILE A 233 -1.42 -9.55 3.35
CA ILE A 233 -2.59 -9.09 4.10
C ILE A 233 -2.99 -10.12 5.15
N ALA A 234 -3.01 -11.42 4.79
CA ALA A 234 -3.29 -12.50 5.72
C ALA A 234 -2.28 -12.54 6.87
N GLU A 235 -0.98 -12.40 6.59
CA GLU A 235 0.05 -12.30 7.62
C GLU A 235 -0.20 -11.11 8.57
N ALA A 236 -0.49 -9.93 8.03
CA ALA A 236 -0.77 -8.75 8.84
C ALA A 236 -2.00 -8.95 9.75
N CYS A 237 -3.06 -9.56 9.22
CA CYS A 237 -4.27 -9.85 9.96
C CYS A 237 -4.04 -10.91 11.06
N TYR A 238 -3.32 -11.98 10.76
CA TYR A 238 -2.97 -13.03 11.74
C TYR A 238 -2.10 -12.49 12.87
N ARG A 239 -1.09 -11.66 12.56
CA ARG A 239 -0.28 -11.01 13.58
C ARG A 239 -1.10 -10.07 14.45
N TYR A 240 -2.07 -9.37 13.86
CA TYR A 240 -2.95 -8.48 14.61
C TYR A 240 -3.86 -9.25 15.58
N GLU A 241 -4.54 -10.29 15.11
CA GLU A 241 -5.51 -11.09 15.86
C GLU A 241 -4.82 -12.02 16.89
N HIS A 242 -3.74 -12.70 16.49
CA HIS A 242 -3.13 -13.79 17.26
C HIS A 242 -1.71 -13.49 17.77
N GLY A 243 -1.10 -12.36 17.38
CA GLY A 243 0.26 -11.99 17.80
C GLY A 243 1.39 -12.86 17.22
N SER A 244 1.07 -13.74 16.28
CA SER A 244 2.02 -14.68 15.65
C SER A 244 1.66 -14.99 14.21
N TRP A 245 2.67 -15.40 13.44
CA TRP A 245 2.57 -15.89 12.07
C TRP A 245 3.48 -17.11 11.92
N ARG A 246 2.99 -18.14 11.24
CA ARG A 246 3.77 -19.34 10.93
C ARG A 246 3.91 -19.44 9.42
N GLU A 247 5.15 -19.33 8.96
CA GLU A 247 5.48 -19.53 7.57
C GLU A 247 5.41 -21.02 7.20
N GLU A 248 4.82 -21.32 6.05
CA GLU A 248 4.78 -22.64 5.44
C GLU A 248 5.65 -22.67 4.17
N GLU A 249 6.11 -23.85 3.78
CA GLU A 249 7.04 -24.01 2.64
C GLU A 249 6.48 -23.41 1.34
N TRP A 250 5.19 -23.62 1.07
CA TRP A 250 4.55 -23.10 -0.15
C TRP A 250 4.51 -21.57 -0.21
N MET A 251 4.46 -20.91 0.95
CA MET A 251 4.44 -19.46 1.05
C MET A 251 5.81 -18.90 0.65
N GLU A 252 6.90 -19.54 1.11
CA GLU A 252 8.25 -19.21 0.67
C GLU A 252 8.47 -19.45 -0.82
N ASP A 253 7.87 -20.50 -1.37
CA ASP A 253 7.93 -20.76 -2.81
C ASP A 253 7.12 -19.74 -3.62
N LEU A 254 5.97 -19.30 -3.12
CA LEU A 254 5.25 -18.15 -3.70
C LEU A 254 6.12 -16.89 -3.67
N LYS A 255 6.72 -16.55 -2.52
CA LYS A 255 7.63 -15.40 -2.38
C LYS A 255 8.81 -15.49 -3.35
N LYS A 256 9.45 -16.66 -3.49
CA LYS A 256 10.54 -16.92 -4.45
C LYS A 256 10.11 -16.66 -5.89
N ARG A 257 8.97 -17.23 -6.32
CA ARG A 257 8.42 -17.02 -7.67
C ARG A 257 8.14 -15.55 -7.93
N CYS A 258 7.46 -14.86 -7.02
CA CYS A 258 7.21 -13.42 -7.15
C CYS A 258 8.49 -12.59 -7.22
N ARG A 259 9.54 -12.95 -6.47
CA ARG A 259 10.86 -12.29 -6.58
C ARG A 259 11.48 -12.45 -7.97
N GLN A 260 11.33 -13.64 -8.58
CA GLN A 260 11.84 -13.90 -9.93
C GLN A 260 11.04 -13.11 -10.96
N GLU A 261 9.72 -13.16 -10.91
CA GLU A 261 8.84 -12.40 -11.81
C GLU A 261 9.07 -10.89 -11.70
N ALA A 262 9.21 -10.35 -10.49
CA ALA A 262 9.49 -8.92 -10.31
C ALA A 262 10.82 -8.49 -10.92
N LYS A 263 11.85 -9.36 -10.88
CA LYS A 263 13.14 -9.10 -11.56
C LYS A 263 12.97 -9.10 -13.07
N LEU A 264 12.20 -10.03 -13.63
CA LEU A 264 11.92 -10.11 -15.06
C LEU A 264 11.13 -8.89 -15.54
N ALA A 265 10.05 -8.52 -14.85
CA ALA A 265 9.25 -7.33 -15.15
C ALA A 265 10.11 -6.05 -15.15
N SER A 266 10.94 -5.88 -14.12
CA SER A 266 11.86 -4.73 -14.02
C SER A 266 12.92 -4.71 -15.14
N ALA A 267 13.37 -5.87 -15.62
CA ALA A 267 14.33 -5.97 -16.71
C ALA A 267 13.67 -5.67 -18.06
N THR A 268 12.43 -6.12 -18.26
CA THR A 268 11.62 -5.84 -19.45
C THR A 268 11.30 -4.35 -19.56
N GLU A 269 10.88 -3.71 -18.47
CA GLU A 269 10.61 -2.27 -18.44
C GLU A 269 11.87 -1.45 -18.79
N LYS A 270 13.02 -1.81 -18.22
CA LYS A 270 14.31 -1.20 -18.59
C LYS A 270 14.67 -1.44 -20.06
N ARG A 271 14.38 -2.62 -20.61
CA ARG A 271 14.63 -2.93 -22.03
C ARG A 271 13.72 -2.12 -22.94
N PHE A 272 12.43 -1.99 -22.63
CA PHE A 272 11.51 -1.15 -23.42
C PHE A 272 11.94 0.32 -23.40
N VAL A 273 12.26 0.87 -22.23
CA VAL A 273 12.80 2.24 -22.12
C VAL A 273 14.09 2.39 -22.93
N THR A 274 15.01 1.42 -22.84
CA THR A 274 16.27 1.43 -23.61
C THR A 274 16.03 1.28 -25.12
N PHE A 275 15.06 0.48 -25.56
CA PHE A 275 14.73 0.27 -26.97
C PHE A 275 14.06 1.50 -27.59
N PHE A 276 13.21 2.21 -26.83
CA PHE A 276 12.68 3.51 -27.23
C PHE A 276 13.80 4.55 -27.37
N PHE A 277 14.74 4.64 -26.42
CA PHE A 277 15.89 5.55 -26.53
C PHE A 277 16.90 5.17 -27.64
N ILE A 278 17.05 3.89 -27.98
CA ILE A 278 17.91 3.43 -29.09
C ILE A 278 17.24 3.66 -30.45
N ASN A 279 15.91 3.53 -30.55
CA ASN A 279 15.18 3.81 -31.79
C ASN A 279 14.99 5.31 -32.05
N GLU A 280 14.90 6.15 -31.02
CA GLU A 280 14.95 7.62 -31.22
C GLU A 280 16.32 8.10 -31.70
N LYS A 281 17.42 7.45 -31.29
CA LYS A 281 18.77 7.79 -31.81
C LYS A 281 19.05 7.26 -33.22
N LYS A 282 18.22 6.38 -33.77
CA LYS A 282 18.34 5.89 -35.16
C LYS A 282 17.48 6.64 -36.16
N ASN A 283 16.54 7.47 -35.70
CA ASN A 283 15.68 8.30 -36.56
C ASN A 283 16.00 9.81 -36.51
N CYS A 284 17.11 10.21 -35.88
CA CYS A 284 17.56 11.60 -35.86
C CYS A 284 18.95 11.73 -36.49
N MET A 285 19.04 11.52 -37.81
CA MET A 285 20.11 12.06 -38.66
C MET A 285 19.49 12.73 -39.89
N SER A 286 19.22 14.03 -39.69
CA SER A 286 19.14 15.19 -40.62
C SER A 286 18.20 15.19 -41.83
N PRO A 287 18.01 16.37 -42.46
CA PRO A 287 17.73 17.69 -41.92
C PRO A 287 16.41 18.23 -42.54
N ASP A 288 15.95 19.38 -42.08
CA ASP A 288 15.37 20.46 -42.89
C ASP A 288 14.23 21.20 -42.17
N THR A 289 14.52 22.50 -41.96
CA THR A 289 13.62 23.67 -42.05
C THR A 289 12.15 23.50 -41.67
N TYR A 290 11.67 24.30 -40.71
CA TYR A 290 11.14 25.66 -40.97
C TYR A 290 10.82 26.36 -39.63
N ASP A 291 11.29 27.59 -39.51
CA ASP A 291 10.80 28.61 -38.56
C ASP A 291 9.29 28.84 -38.72
N TYR A 292 8.61 29.26 -37.65
CA TYR A 292 7.74 30.45 -37.65
C TYR A 292 7.35 30.83 -36.21
N VAL A 293 7.88 31.99 -35.79
CA VAL A 293 7.42 33.02 -34.80
C VAL A 293 7.10 32.57 -33.37
#